data_AF-A0A956QSZ7-F1
#
_entry.id   AF-A0A956QSZ7-F1
#
_cell.length_a   1.000
_cell.length_b   1.000
_cell.length_c   1.000
_cell.angle_alpha   90.00
_cell.angle_beta   90.00
_cell.angle_gamma   90.00
#
_symmetry.space_group_name_H-M   'P 1'
#
loop_
_entity.id
_entity.type
_entity.pdbx_description
1 polymer ?
#
loop_
_entity_poly.entity_id
_entity_poly.type
_entity_poly.pdbx_seq_one_letter_code
_entity_poly.pdbx_strand_id
1 'polypeptide(L)'
;MRFCPRAITVSALAVLAVLSSVLPAGAMTDEVRSMCSESERLINSGKIKEAISLLNRAASMDPSCGEVHGYLGMALQNSMKTKEAVEEYKKAIELNPQMSFINVNIGNCYLNLNSPAQAVPYFQKYLEENPNAPDAASVRMSIQKAGTQGNRNDLRSVMEKGQSLMQSRRFAEARALFEQAVAISPDFAPAHFYLGYARSEGGDFKGAISEFQKCLSIDGSVKEAVLNIGSCYQSLGDCNNAISFYRRYLKENPGSPKARDIESRIDGLTRQARQSGGSPATDSAATSADYFAGVTPGGRICFWPRQKMPVKIFIAPGSPGDGYRDSFTRILFEAFSEWAKALDNRIVFTYLAGPQGADIICDWTGDPSRVVQQGGQAEGGLTRFAGQPSPDGRFMLINSARMTILCAPRGATAISDDDMKKVCLHEVGHAVGLNGHSDNNTDVMFYSESPSVWPALTKRDKETIRRVYAFY
;
A
#
# COMPACT_ATOMS: atom_id res chain seq x y z
N MET A 1 37.90 -18.83 2.97
CA MET A 1 38.73 -17.84 3.67
C MET A 1 38.12 -16.46 3.48
N ARG A 2 37.31 -15.99 4.44
CA ARG A 2 36.75 -14.63 4.41
C ARG A 2 37.76 -13.71 5.10
N PHE A 3 38.33 -12.79 4.33
CA PHE A 3 39.15 -11.69 4.84
C PHE A 3 38.31 -10.88 5.85
N CYS A 4 38.63 -10.97 7.14
CA CYS A 4 38.28 -9.89 8.06
C CYS A 4 39.07 -8.67 7.59
N PRO A 5 38.44 -7.52 7.30
CA PRO A 5 39.20 -6.29 7.18
C PRO A 5 39.90 -6.11 8.53
N ARG A 6 41.23 -5.96 8.50
CA ARG A 6 42.02 -5.60 9.68
C ARG A 6 41.24 -4.49 10.40
N ALA A 7 40.97 -4.69 11.69
CA ALA A 7 40.61 -3.58 12.55
C ALA A 7 41.54 -2.43 12.18
N ILE A 8 41.00 -1.23 11.97
CA ILE A 8 41.83 -0.04 11.80
C ILE A 8 42.72 -0.06 13.03
N THR A 9 43.98 -0.45 12.85
CA THR A 9 45.01 -0.30 13.86
C THR A 9 45.23 1.19 13.89
N VAL A 10 44.37 1.90 14.62
CA VAL A 10 44.80 3.11 15.30
C VAL A 10 45.89 2.59 16.22
N SER A 11 47.13 2.69 15.75
CA SER A 11 48.27 2.57 16.63
C SER A 11 47.98 3.56 17.76
N ALA A 12 47.85 3.04 18.97
CA ALA A 12 47.59 3.82 20.18
C ALA A 12 48.83 4.67 20.51
N LEU A 13 49.12 5.64 19.65
CA LEU A 13 50.29 6.50 19.68
C LEU A 13 49.81 7.95 19.55
N ALA A 14 49.24 8.43 20.65
CA ALA A 14 49.00 9.82 21.09
C ALA A 14 47.77 9.75 22.01
N VAL A 15 47.80 9.94 23.33
CA VAL A 15 48.52 10.94 24.13
C VAL A 15 48.69 10.35 25.53
N LEU A 16 49.92 10.14 25.97
CA LEU A 16 50.24 9.97 27.40
C LEU A 16 51.65 10.53 27.63
N ALA A 17 51.74 11.85 27.67
CA ALA A 17 52.92 12.52 28.18
C ALA A 17 52.56 13.83 28.90
N VAL A 18 53.01 13.87 30.16
CA VAL A 18 53.24 15.01 31.06
C VAL A 18 52.02 15.56 31.82
N LEU A 19 51.87 15.13 33.08
CA LEU A 19 52.29 15.93 34.24
C LEU A 19 52.36 15.08 35.50
N SER A 20 53.49 15.23 36.21
CA SER A 20 53.76 14.69 37.52
C SER A 20 53.08 15.51 38.62
N SER A 21 52.87 14.83 39.75
CA SER A 21 52.50 15.33 41.09
C SER A 21 51.03 15.68 41.33
N VAL A 22 50.46 15.00 42.33
CA VAL A 22 49.07 14.93 42.81
C VAL A 22 48.21 13.92 42.05
N LEU A 23 48.16 12.67 42.55
CA LEU A 23 47.22 11.64 42.09
C LEU A 23 45.79 12.09 42.43
N PRO A 24 44.92 12.35 41.45
CA PRO A 24 43.48 12.46 41.72
C PRO A 24 42.96 11.07 42.10
N ALA A 25 41.94 11.00 42.95
CA ALA A 25 41.21 9.75 43.17
C ALA A 25 40.75 9.18 41.81
N GLY A 26 41.24 8.00 41.44
CA GLY A 26 40.95 7.36 40.14
C GLY A 26 42.18 6.98 39.28
N ALA A 27 43.40 7.14 39.77
CA ALA A 27 44.59 6.72 39.02
C ALA A 27 44.84 5.19 39.13
N MET A 28 44.80 4.50 37.98
CA MET A 28 45.10 3.07 37.83
C MET A 28 46.43 2.67 38.50
N THR A 29 46.41 1.59 39.29
CA THR A 29 47.62 1.04 39.94
C THR A 29 48.65 0.58 38.91
N ASP A 30 49.93 0.65 39.25
CA ASP A 30 51.00 0.23 38.34
C ASP A 30 50.91 -1.27 37.98
N GLU A 31 50.39 -2.10 38.89
CA GLU A 31 50.12 -3.52 38.62
C GLU A 31 49.02 -3.68 37.55
N VAL A 32 47.87 -3.02 37.72
CA VAL A 32 46.77 -3.07 36.73
C VAL A 32 47.22 -2.49 35.38
N ARG A 33 48.03 -1.42 35.38
CA ARG A 33 48.63 -0.85 34.15
C ARG A 33 49.53 -1.84 33.41
N SER A 34 50.36 -2.58 34.16
CA SER A 34 51.22 -3.62 33.59
C SER A 34 50.37 -4.74 32.97
N MET A 35 49.31 -5.17 33.67
CA MET A 35 48.38 -6.19 33.18
C MET A 35 47.64 -5.76 31.91
N CYS A 36 47.20 -4.50 31.80
CA CYS A 36 46.64 -3.95 30.56
C CYS A 36 47.66 -3.99 29.39
N SER A 37 48.88 -3.53 29.62
CA SER A 37 49.96 -3.52 28.61
C SER A 37 50.34 -4.94 28.13
N GLU A 38 50.33 -5.92 29.04
CA GLU A 38 50.53 -7.32 28.68
C GLU A 38 49.33 -7.88 27.92
N SER A 39 48.11 -7.56 28.33
CA SER A 39 46.89 -8.00 27.67
C SER A 39 46.80 -7.48 26.24
N GLU A 40 47.20 -6.24 25.98
CA GLU A 40 47.30 -5.69 24.62
C GLU A 40 48.25 -6.52 23.74
N ARG A 41 49.44 -6.87 24.25
CA ARG A 41 50.40 -7.74 23.55
C ARG A 41 49.84 -9.13 23.29
N LEU A 42 49.11 -9.70 24.26
CA LEU A 42 48.42 -10.99 24.10
C LEU A 42 47.32 -10.92 23.03
N ILE A 43 46.55 -9.83 23.00
CA ILE A 43 45.53 -9.59 21.97
C ILE A 43 46.18 -9.52 20.58
N ASN A 44 47.24 -8.73 20.45
CA ASN A 44 47.96 -8.53 19.18
C ASN A 44 48.67 -9.79 18.68
N SER A 45 49.07 -10.70 19.58
CA SER A 45 49.64 -12.01 19.24
C SER A 45 48.60 -13.11 19.04
N GLY A 46 47.30 -12.79 19.13
CA GLY A 46 46.19 -13.74 18.93
C GLY A 46 45.91 -14.65 20.12
N LYS A 47 46.59 -14.45 21.26
CA LYS A 47 46.40 -15.21 22.51
C LYS A 47 45.20 -14.68 23.30
N ILE A 48 44.03 -14.65 22.66
CA ILE A 48 42.83 -13.98 23.17
C ILE A 48 42.35 -14.54 24.53
N LYS A 49 42.44 -15.86 24.74
CA LYS A 49 42.02 -16.48 26.00
C LYS A 49 42.90 -16.06 27.19
N GLU A 50 44.21 -15.98 26.98
CA GLU A 50 45.16 -15.52 27.99
C GLU A 50 44.90 -14.05 28.34
N ALA A 51 44.67 -13.20 27.33
CA ALA A 51 44.32 -11.80 27.53
C ALA A 51 43.04 -11.63 28.36
N ILE A 52 41.96 -12.35 28.02
CA ILE A 52 40.70 -12.28 28.78
C ILE A 52 40.91 -12.72 30.24
N SER A 53 41.68 -13.78 30.47
CA SER A 53 41.98 -14.24 31.84
C SER A 53 42.75 -13.18 32.64
N LEU A 54 43.73 -12.54 32.02
CA LEU A 54 44.55 -11.51 32.66
C LEU A 54 43.70 -10.26 32.96
N LEU A 55 42.87 -9.83 32.01
CA LEU A 55 41.99 -8.67 32.16
C LEU A 55 40.88 -8.89 33.18
N ASN A 56 40.32 -10.11 33.29
CA ASN A 56 39.35 -10.42 34.35
C ASN A 56 39.97 -10.30 35.74
N ARG A 57 41.23 -10.73 35.90
CA ARG A 57 41.97 -10.52 37.16
C ARG A 57 42.19 -9.03 37.39
N ALA A 58 42.59 -8.27 36.38
CA ALA A 58 42.76 -6.82 36.48
C ALA A 58 41.45 -6.12 36.91
N ALA A 59 40.31 -6.52 36.35
CA ALA A 59 38.99 -6.00 36.69
C ALA A 59 38.57 -6.34 38.13
N SER A 60 39.00 -7.49 38.67
CA SER A 60 38.76 -7.85 40.07
C SER A 60 39.60 -7.04 41.06
N MET A 61 40.77 -6.56 40.62
CA MET A 61 41.68 -5.74 41.43
C MET A 61 41.27 -4.27 41.44
N ASP A 62 40.82 -3.77 40.29
CA ASP A 62 40.29 -2.42 40.14
C ASP A 62 39.04 -2.41 39.24
N PRO A 63 37.85 -2.59 39.83
CA PRO A 63 36.59 -2.57 39.08
C PRO A 63 36.20 -1.19 38.51
N SER A 64 36.90 -0.12 38.91
CA SER A 64 36.61 1.25 38.48
C SER A 64 37.46 1.71 37.29
N CYS A 65 38.42 0.88 36.86
CA CYS A 65 39.33 1.18 35.77
C CYS A 65 38.66 0.97 34.40
N GLY A 66 38.27 2.06 33.74
CA GLY A 66 37.65 2.02 32.41
C GLY A 66 38.54 1.39 31.33
N GLU A 67 39.85 1.54 31.42
CA GLU A 67 40.83 0.98 30.49
C GLU A 67 40.78 -0.55 30.47
N VAL A 68 40.64 -1.20 31.64
CA VAL A 68 40.51 -2.66 31.74
C VAL A 68 39.29 -3.14 30.97
N HIS A 69 38.14 -2.47 31.15
CA HIS A 69 36.92 -2.77 30.43
C HIS A 69 37.05 -2.51 28.92
N GLY A 70 37.80 -1.47 28.51
CA GLY A 70 38.13 -1.22 27.11
C GLY A 70 38.94 -2.36 26.47
N TYR A 71 39.97 -2.86 27.15
CA TYR A 71 40.75 -4.01 26.68
C TYR A 71 39.95 -5.32 26.71
N LEU A 72 39.05 -5.51 27.68
CA LEU A 72 38.13 -6.67 27.71
C LEU A 72 37.21 -6.65 26.49
N GLY A 73 36.62 -5.50 26.18
CA GLY A 73 35.81 -5.32 24.97
C GLY A 73 36.58 -5.72 23.70
N MET A 74 37.84 -5.29 23.57
CA MET A 74 38.68 -5.63 22.43
C MET A 74 39.01 -7.13 22.35
N ALA A 75 39.34 -7.76 23.47
CA ALA A 75 39.59 -9.20 23.52
C ALA A 75 38.33 -10.00 23.16
N LEU A 76 37.17 -9.62 23.68
CA LEU A 76 35.88 -10.27 23.40
C LEU A 76 35.46 -10.10 21.94
N GLN A 77 35.67 -8.92 21.36
CA GLN A 77 35.43 -8.65 19.94
C GLN A 77 36.27 -9.57 19.05
N ASN A 78 37.57 -9.72 19.35
CA ASN A 78 38.47 -10.63 18.63
C ASN A 78 38.14 -12.11 18.86
N SER A 79 37.40 -12.44 19.93
CA SER A 79 36.84 -13.77 20.18
C SER A 79 35.48 -14.01 19.49
N MET A 80 35.02 -13.09 18.63
CA MET A 80 33.68 -13.07 18.01
C MET A 80 32.51 -12.95 19.00
N LYS A 81 32.78 -12.67 20.27
CA LYS A 81 31.76 -12.45 21.31
C LYS A 81 31.27 -11.00 21.28
N THR A 82 30.77 -10.59 20.12
CA THR A 82 30.51 -9.18 19.78
C THR A 82 29.47 -8.52 20.69
N LYS A 83 28.47 -9.26 21.19
CA LYS A 83 27.49 -8.72 22.15
C LYS A 83 28.13 -8.41 23.51
N GLU A 84 28.92 -9.34 24.04
CA GLU A 84 29.65 -9.16 25.31
C GLU A 84 30.64 -8.00 25.20
N ALA A 85 31.32 -7.87 24.05
CA ALA A 85 32.22 -6.77 23.78
C ALA A 85 31.55 -5.38 23.87
N VAL A 86 30.32 -5.24 23.35
CA VAL A 86 29.56 -3.99 23.44
C VAL A 86 29.30 -3.59 24.89
N GLU A 87 28.95 -4.56 25.75
CA GLU A 87 28.67 -4.29 27.16
C GLU A 87 29.93 -3.86 27.91
N GLU A 88 31.08 -4.49 27.66
CA GLU A 88 32.36 -4.07 28.26
C GLU A 88 32.82 -2.71 27.74
N TYR A 89 32.64 -2.41 26.45
CA TYR A 89 32.93 -1.09 25.91
C TYR A 89 32.03 0.02 26.48
N LYS A 90 30.75 -0.27 26.74
CA LYS A 90 29.84 0.67 27.40
C LYS A 90 30.28 0.98 28.83
N LYS A 91 30.63 -0.05 29.61
CA LYS A 91 31.20 0.13 30.95
C LYS A 91 32.47 0.99 30.90
N ALA A 92 33.33 0.78 29.92
CA ALA A 92 34.56 1.56 29.76
C ALA A 92 34.29 3.06 29.58
N ILE A 93 33.34 3.45 28.73
CA ILE A 93 32.98 4.87 28.54
C ILE A 93 32.13 5.45 29.68
N GLU A 94 31.44 4.62 30.45
CA GLU A 94 30.74 5.02 31.69
C GLU A 94 31.76 5.36 32.80
N LEU A 95 32.80 4.54 32.95
CA LEU A 95 33.85 4.71 33.94
C LEU A 95 34.87 5.79 33.55
N ASN A 96 35.19 5.89 32.26
CA ASN A 96 36.08 6.91 31.72
C ASN A 96 35.49 7.57 30.44
N PRO A 97 34.73 8.67 30.60
CA PRO A 97 34.13 9.39 29.47
C PRO A 97 35.13 10.00 28.47
N GLN A 98 36.42 10.12 28.83
CA GLN A 98 37.45 10.67 27.95
C GLN A 98 37.90 9.66 26.86
N MET A 99 37.52 8.39 26.98
CA MET A 99 37.84 7.33 26.00
C MET A 99 36.90 7.39 24.79
N SER A 100 36.79 8.56 24.16
CA SER A 100 35.90 8.83 23.02
C SER A 100 36.08 7.85 21.86
N PHE A 101 37.31 7.38 21.63
CA PHE A 101 37.67 6.39 20.60
C PHE A 101 36.93 5.04 20.76
N ILE A 102 36.50 4.67 21.97
CA ILE A 102 35.71 3.45 22.20
C ILE A 102 34.36 3.51 21.47
N ASN A 103 33.79 4.70 21.26
CA ASN A 103 32.55 4.82 20.49
C ASN A 103 32.68 4.27 19.07
N VAL A 104 33.86 4.38 18.43
CA VAL A 104 34.14 3.77 17.12
C VAL A 104 34.08 2.24 17.21
N ASN A 105 34.64 1.66 18.28
CA ASN A 105 34.61 0.21 18.51
C ASN A 105 33.18 -0.30 18.74
N ILE A 106 32.37 0.41 19.52
CA ILE A 106 30.95 0.08 19.73
C ILE A 106 30.18 0.15 18.40
N GLY A 107 30.37 1.21 17.61
CA GLY A 107 29.74 1.34 16.29
C GLY A 107 30.10 0.18 15.35
N ASN A 108 31.37 -0.22 15.31
CA ASN A 108 31.83 -1.37 14.52
C ASN A 108 31.22 -2.69 15.01
N CYS A 109 31.10 -2.88 16.33
CA CYS A 109 30.41 -4.04 16.89
C CYS A 109 28.94 -4.09 16.46
N TYR A 110 28.22 -2.96 16.47
CA TYR A 110 26.84 -2.90 15.99
C TYR A 110 26.70 -3.19 14.49
N LEU A 111 27.66 -2.76 13.66
CA LEU A 111 27.71 -3.17 12.25
C LEU A 111 27.91 -4.69 12.08
N ASN A 112 28.80 -5.30 12.87
CA ASN A 112 29.01 -6.75 12.88
C ASN A 112 27.76 -7.53 13.34
N LEU A 113 26.97 -6.93 14.23
CA LEU A 113 25.67 -7.45 14.66
C LEU A 113 24.52 -7.16 13.67
N ASN A 114 24.83 -6.64 12.47
CA ASN A 114 23.86 -6.21 11.48
C ASN A 114 22.80 -5.23 12.03
N SER A 115 23.20 -4.37 12.97
CA SER A 115 22.36 -3.40 13.66
C SER A 115 22.82 -1.96 13.36
N PRO A 116 22.78 -1.51 12.09
CA PRO A 116 23.36 -0.24 11.67
C PRO A 116 22.73 1.00 12.34
N ALA A 117 21.42 0.97 12.64
CA ALA A 117 20.75 2.06 13.35
C ALA A 117 21.33 2.31 14.75
N GLN A 118 21.79 1.26 15.43
CA GLN A 118 22.45 1.37 16.73
C GLN A 118 23.91 1.83 16.60
N ALA A 119 24.55 1.66 15.44
CA ALA A 119 25.94 2.05 15.22
C ALA A 119 26.11 3.57 15.04
N VAL A 120 25.18 4.21 14.33
CA VAL A 120 25.28 5.62 13.92
C VAL A 120 25.48 6.59 15.10
N PRO A 121 24.73 6.50 16.21
CA PRO A 121 24.89 7.44 17.34
C PRO A 121 26.29 7.43 17.96
N TYR A 122 26.93 6.25 18.04
CA TYR A 122 28.29 6.16 18.58
C TYR A 122 29.32 6.76 17.63
N PHE A 123 29.19 6.53 16.32
CA PHE A 123 30.06 7.18 15.35
C PHE A 123 29.89 8.71 15.32
N GLN A 124 28.66 9.21 15.48
CA GLN A 124 28.38 10.64 15.58
C GLN A 124 29.03 11.25 16.83
N LYS A 125 28.84 10.63 18.00
CA LYS A 125 29.47 11.06 19.25
C LYS A 125 30.99 11.15 19.15
N TYR A 126 31.63 10.16 18.52
CA TYR A 126 33.08 10.21 18.27
C TYR A 126 33.51 11.41 17.42
N LEU A 127 32.77 11.72 16.35
CA LEU A 127 33.07 12.82 15.44
C LEU A 127 32.76 14.20 16.04
N GLU A 128 31.78 14.29 16.95
CA GLU A 128 31.47 15.50 17.71
C GLU A 128 32.63 15.86 18.65
N GLU A 129 33.20 14.86 19.33
CA GLU A 129 34.32 15.03 20.26
C GLU A 129 35.67 15.16 19.53
N ASN A 130 35.81 14.56 18.34
CA ASN A 130 37.07 14.49 17.59
C ASN A 130 36.91 14.85 16.09
N PRO A 131 36.53 16.10 15.75
CA PRO A 131 36.17 16.47 14.38
C PRO A 131 37.33 16.38 13.38
N ASN A 132 38.58 16.49 13.87
CA ASN A 132 39.81 16.52 13.08
C ASN A 132 40.70 15.27 13.29
N ALA A 133 40.18 14.19 13.86
CA ALA A 133 40.96 12.97 14.05
C ALA A 133 41.43 12.38 12.70
N PRO A 134 42.63 11.75 12.63
CA PRO A 134 43.15 11.16 11.39
C PRO A 134 42.24 10.12 10.75
N ASP A 135 41.43 9.42 11.56
CA ASP A 135 40.47 8.40 11.13
C ASP A 135 39.04 8.94 10.94
N ALA A 136 38.80 10.23 11.15
CA ALA A 136 37.46 10.83 11.04
C ALA A 136 36.83 10.62 9.66
N ALA A 137 37.63 10.64 8.58
CA ALA A 137 37.16 10.33 7.23
C ALA A 137 36.66 8.88 7.12
N SER A 138 37.38 7.92 7.71
CA SER A 138 36.99 6.51 7.77
C SER A 138 35.70 6.32 8.57
N VAL A 139 35.54 7.03 9.69
CA VAL A 139 34.31 6.96 10.51
C VAL A 139 33.11 7.54 9.76
N ARG A 140 33.27 8.65 9.02
CA ARG A 140 32.20 9.19 8.15
C ARG A 140 31.78 8.17 7.09
N MET A 141 32.73 7.45 6.50
CA MET A 141 32.44 6.35 5.56
C MET A 141 31.68 5.20 6.24
N SER A 142 32.02 4.86 7.48
CA SER A 142 31.28 3.88 8.28
C SER A 142 29.84 4.30 8.56
N ILE A 143 29.57 5.59 8.82
CA ILE A 143 28.21 6.13 8.96
C ILE A 143 27.43 5.98 7.65
N GLN A 144 28.03 6.34 6.51
CA GLN A 144 27.39 6.19 5.20
C GLN A 144 27.07 4.71 4.91
N LYS A 145 28.01 3.81 5.20
CA LYS A 145 27.81 2.37 5.07
C LYS A 145 26.71 1.86 6.00
N ALA A 146 26.65 2.34 7.24
CA ALA A 146 25.57 2.02 8.17
C ALA A 146 24.22 2.47 7.62
N GLY A 147 24.11 3.70 7.10
CA GLY A 147 22.87 4.22 6.50
C GLY A 147 22.40 3.38 5.31
N THR A 148 23.31 3.05 4.37
CA THR A 148 22.97 2.19 3.22
C THR A 148 22.56 0.77 3.63
N GLN A 149 23.23 0.18 4.62
CA GLN A 149 22.89 -1.14 5.16
C GLN A 149 21.55 -1.11 5.93
N GLY A 150 21.27 -0.02 6.64
CA GLY A 150 19.99 0.25 7.31
C GLY A 150 18.86 0.30 6.29
N ASN A 151 18.97 1.17 5.29
CA ASN A 151 17.98 1.28 4.21
C ASN A 151 17.76 -0.06 3.50
N ARG A 152 18.81 -0.85 3.27
CA ARG A 152 18.68 -2.18 2.67
C ARG A 152 17.93 -3.17 3.57
N ASN A 153 18.20 -3.16 4.88
CA ASN A 153 17.51 -4.01 5.85
C ASN A 153 16.04 -3.61 5.97
N ASP A 154 15.77 -2.31 6.03
CA ASP A 154 14.42 -1.75 6.11
C ASP A 154 13.64 -2.08 4.84
N LEU A 155 14.23 -1.86 3.65
CA LEU A 155 13.65 -2.22 2.36
C LEU A 155 13.27 -3.71 2.32
N ARG A 156 14.18 -4.59 2.71
CA ARG A 156 13.89 -6.04 2.75
C ARG A 156 12.71 -6.34 3.69
N SER A 157 12.71 -5.77 4.89
CA SER A 157 11.65 -6.02 5.88
C SER A 157 10.28 -5.56 5.39
N VAL A 158 10.18 -4.34 4.82
CA VAL A 158 8.92 -3.83 4.30
C VAL A 158 8.44 -4.63 3.08
N MET A 159 9.36 -5.10 2.23
CA MET A 159 9.04 -5.94 1.07
C MET A 159 8.48 -7.30 1.49
N GLU A 160 9.13 -8.00 2.42
CA GLU A 160 8.68 -9.31 2.92
C GLU A 160 7.31 -9.22 3.59
N LYS A 161 7.11 -8.20 4.45
CA LYS A 161 5.82 -7.96 5.11
C LYS A 161 4.74 -7.58 4.10
N GLY A 162 5.06 -6.73 3.12
CA GLY A 162 4.15 -6.37 2.02
C GLY A 162 3.70 -7.59 1.24
N GLN A 163 4.62 -8.47 0.86
CA GLN A 163 4.31 -9.72 0.14
C GLN A 163 3.47 -10.69 0.99
N SER A 164 3.71 -10.78 2.30
CA SER A 164 2.87 -11.59 3.19
C SER A 164 1.42 -11.07 3.26
N LEU A 165 1.24 -9.74 3.30
CA LEU A 165 -0.09 -9.13 3.24
C LEU A 165 -0.77 -9.33 1.89
N MET A 166 -0.01 -9.31 0.79
CA MET A 166 -0.50 -9.66 -0.55
C MET A 166 -1.07 -11.09 -0.59
N GLN A 167 -0.35 -12.06 -0.03
CA GLN A 167 -0.83 -13.45 0.06
C GLN A 167 -2.11 -13.58 0.91
N SER A 168 -2.26 -12.71 1.91
CA SER A 168 -3.45 -12.63 2.76
C SER A 168 -4.58 -11.78 2.16
N ARG A 169 -4.45 -11.32 0.91
CA ARG A 169 -5.38 -10.40 0.21
C ARG A 169 -5.66 -9.08 0.94
N ARG A 170 -4.76 -8.63 1.81
CA ARG A 170 -4.85 -7.35 2.53
C ARG A 170 -4.19 -6.24 1.71
N PHE A 171 -4.77 -5.94 0.55
CA PHE A 171 -4.15 -5.09 -0.49
C PHE A 171 -3.91 -3.64 -0.06
N ALA A 172 -4.82 -3.05 0.72
CA ALA A 172 -4.67 -1.68 1.21
C ALA A 172 -3.43 -1.52 2.13
N GLU A 173 -3.21 -2.48 3.01
CA GLU A 173 -2.06 -2.46 3.93
C GLU A 173 -0.76 -2.84 3.20
N ALA A 174 -0.82 -3.79 2.27
CA ALA A 174 0.30 -4.11 1.41
C ALA A 174 0.75 -2.90 0.57
N ARG A 175 -0.20 -2.14 0.01
CA ARG A 175 0.05 -0.89 -0.71
C ARG A 175 0.86 0.08 0.14
N ALA A 176 0.45 0.33 1.39
CA ALA A 176 1.17 1.26 2.27
C ALA A 176 2.63 0.83 2.50
N LEU A 177 2.91 -0.47 2.62
CA LEU A 177 4.28 -0.97 2.75
C LEU A 177 5.10 -0.84 1.47
N PHE A 178 4.49 -1.05 0.29
CA PHE A 178 5.20 -0.85 -0.97
C PHE A 178 5.43 0.63 -1.29
N GLU A 179 4.54 1.54 -0.85
CA GLU A 179 4.80 2.99 -0.89
C GLU A 179 6.02 3.36 -0.02
N GLN A 180 6.16 2.75 1.16
CA GLN A 180 7.38 2.89 1.97
C GLN A 180 8.61 2.30 1.27
N ALA A 181 8.49 1.13 0.64
CA ALA A 181 9.59 0.51 -0.09
C ALA A 181 10.12 1.40 -1.23
N VAL A 182 9.19 2.02 -1.99
CA VAL A 182 9.54 3.00 -3.04
C VAL A 182 10.18 4.25 -2.44
N ALA A 183 9.73 4.72 -1.27
CA ALA A 183 10.35 5.86 -0.60
C ALA A 183 11.79 5.55 -0.12
N ILE A 184 12.05 4.33 0.34
CA ILE A 184 13.39 3.88 0.78
C ILE A 184 14.33 3.70 -0.42
N SER A 185 13.82 3.14 -1.52
CA SER A 185 14.60 2.85 -2.72
C SER A 185 13.77 3.08 -3.99
N PRO A 186 13.76 4.32 -4.53
CA PRO A 186 13.00 4.67 -5.74
C PRO A 186 13.39 3.88 -6.98
N ASP A 187 14.64 3.41 -7.08
CA ASP A 187 15.12 2.66 -8.25
C ASP A 187 15.01 1.13 -8.06
N PHE A 188 14.12 0.66 -7.19
CA PHE A 188 13.93 -0.77 -6.94
C PHE A 188 12.70 -1.30 -7.68
N ALA A 189 12.92 -1.89 -8.87
CA ALA A 189 11.85 -2.37 -9.75
C ALA A 189 10.80 -3.29 -9.07
N PRO A 190 11.16 -4.24 -8.19
CA PRO A 190 10.17 -5.06 -7.50
C PRO A 190 9.20 -4.27 -6.61
N ALA A 191 9.65 -3.19 -5.94
CA ALA A 191 8.75 -2.36 -5.13
C ALA A 191 7.69 -1.70 -6.01
N HIS A 192 8.08 -1.15 -7.16
CA HIS A 192 7.15 -0.60 -8.15
C HIS A 192 6.20 -1.66 -8.71
N PHE A 193 6.68 -2.87 -9.01
CA PHE A 193 5.83 -3.98 -9.46
C PHE A 193 4.75 -4.32 -8.44
N TYR A 194 5.14 -4.56 -7.19
CA TYR A 194 4.18 -4.94 -6.15
C TYR A 194 3.26 -3.80 -5.74
N LEU A 195 3.73 -2.55 -5.78
CA LEU A 195 2.87 -1.39 -5.59
C LEU A 195 1.82 -1.29 -6.71
N GLY A 196 2.23 -1.47 -7.96
CA GLY A 196 1.32 -1.52 -9.10
C GLY A 196 0.27 -2.61 -8.96
N TYR A 197 0.69 -3.81 -8.54
CA TYR A 197 -0.23 -4.92 -8.29
C TYR A 197 -1.22 -4.60 -7.16
N ALA A 198 -0.73 -4.12 -6.00
CA ALA A 198 -1.60 -3.77 -4.88
C ALA A 198 -2.61 -2.65 -5.23
N ARG A 199 -2.20 -1.69 -6.08
CA ARG A 199 -3.08 -0.65 -6.62
C ARG A 199 -4.13 -1.21 -7.57
N SER A 200 -3.76 -2.14 -8.44
CA SER A 200 -4.68 -2.83 -9.36
C SER A 200 -5.77 -3.59 -8.58
N GLU A 201 -5.39 -4.34 -7.56
CA GLU A 201 -6.35 -5.06 -6.70
C GLU A 201 -7.23 -4.10 -5.88
N GLY A 202 -6.74 -2.89 -5.59
CA GLY A 202 -7.52 -1.81 -4.98
C GLY A 202 -8.31 -0.95 -5.96
N GLY A 203 -8.39 -1.32 -7.25
CA GLY A 203 -9.15 -0.60 -8.28
C GLY A 203 -8.47 0.67 -8.85
N ASP A 204 -7.30 1.06 -8.36
CA ASP A 204 -6.51 2.17 -8.90
C ASP A 204 -5.70 1.73 -10.12
N PHE A 205 -6.38 1.40 -11.22
CA PHE A 205 -5.75 0.87 -12.44
C PHE A 205 -4.83 1.88 -13.11
N LYS A 206 -5.15 3.18 -13.06
CA LYS A 206 -4.28 4.23 -13.63
C LYS A 206 -2.99 4.38 -12.84
N GLY A 207 -3.09 4.41 -11.50
CA GLY A 207 -1.92 4.38 -10.64
C GLY A 207 -1.11 3.11 -10.83
N ALA A 208 -1.78 1.95 -10.95
CA ALA A 208 -1.12 0.68 -11.23
C ALA A 208 -0.31 0.71 -12.53
N ILE A 209 -0.89 1.21 -13.63
CA ILE A 209 -0.20 1.35 -14.92
C ILE A 209 1.06 2.21 -14.77
N SER A 210 0.97 3.36 -14.08
CA SER A 210 2.12 4.24 -13.82
C SER A 210 3.24 3.49 -13.09
N GLU A 211 2.91 2.72 -12.05
CA GLU A 211 3.91 1.97 -11.27
C GLU A 211 4.51 0.79 -12.05
N PHE A 212 3.71 0.08 -12.85
CA PHE A 212 4.24 -0.95 -13.75
C PHE A 212 5.12 -0.37 -14.86
N GLN A 213 4.82 0.83 -15.37
CA GLN A 213 5.67 1.52 -16.34
C GLN A 213 7.00 1.93 -15.70
N LYS A 214 6.99 2.45 -14.47
CA LYS A 214 8.22 2.74 -13.70
C LYS A 214 9.04 1.46 -13.48
N CYS A 215 8.39 0.36 -13.08
CA CYS A 215 9.03 -0.95 -12.95
C CYS A 215 9.77 -1.35 -14.24
N LEU A 216 9.10 -1.26 -15.39
CA LEU A 216 9.70 -1.57 -16.70
C LEU A 216 10.79 -0.60 -17.14
N SER A 217 10.75 0.66 -16.69
CA SER A 217 11.81 1.64 -16.97
C SER A 217 13.09 1.37 -16.18
N ILE A 218 12.96 0.80 -14.98
CA ILE A 218 14.08 0.39 -14.12
C ILE A 218 14.59 -0.98 -14.57
N ASP A 219 13.69 -1.94 -14.78
CA ASP A 219 14.00 -3.31 -15.21
C ASP A 219 13.01 -3.79 -16.28
N GLY A 220 13.43 -3.68 -17.54
CA GLY A 220 12.65 -4.13 -18.70
C GLY A 220 12.49 -5.66 -18.83
N SER A 221 13.10 -6.44 -17.93
CA SER A 221 12.99 -7.90 -17.92
C SER A 221 11.72 -8.40 -17.21
N VAL A 222 11.04 -7.56 -16.41
CA VAL A 222 9.83 -7.91 -15.66
C VAL A 222 8.60 -8.00 -16.58
N LYS A 223 8.51 -9.06 -17.38
CA LYS A 223 7.48 -9.22 -18.42
C LYS A 223 6.06 -9.28 -17.86
N GLU A 224 5.90 -9.77 -16.63
CA GLU A 224 4.65 -9.76 -15.89
C GLU A 224 4.05 -8.35 -15.75
N ALA A 225 4.88 -7.30 -15.70
CA ALA A 225 4.39 -5.92 -15.65
C ALA A 225 3.66 -5.54 -16.93
N VAL A 226 4.12 -5.99 -18.11
CA VAL A 226 3.45 -5.77 -19.41
C VAL A 226 2.07 -6.44 -19.42
N LEU A 227 1.98 -7.67 -18.90
CA LEU A 227 0.72 -8.40 -18.77
C LEU A 227 -0.25 -7.66 -17.84
N ASN A 228 0.22 -7.19 -16.69
CA ASN A 228 -0.61 -6.49 -15.71
C ASN A 228 -1.08 -5.12 -16.23
N ILE A 229 -0.28 -4.41 -17.04
CA ILE A 229 -0.72 -3.20 -17.74
C ILE A 229 -1.89 -3.53 -18.69
N GLY A 230 -1.79 -4.60 -19.47
CA GLY A 230 -2.88 -5.07 -20.34
C GLY A 230 -4.16 -5.38 -19.56
N SER A 231 -4.03 -6.08 -18.42
CA SER A 231 -5.14 -6.34 -17.50
C SER A 231 -5.75 -5.06 -16.94
N CYS A 232 -4.92 -4.07 -16.56
CA CYS A 232 -5.42 -2.77 -16.09
C CYS A 232 -6.19 -2.02 -17.17
N TYR A 233 -5.72 -2.00 -18.42
CA TYR A 233 -6.46 -1.40 -19.54
C TYR A 233 -7.78 -2.13 -19.82
N GLN A 234 -7.80 -3.46 -19.73
CA GLN A 234 -9.03 -4.25 -19.81
C GLN A 234 -10.01 -3.87 -18.69
N SER A 235 -9.53 -3.74 -17.46
CA SER A 235 -10.32 -3.28 -16.31
C SER A 235 -10.73 -1.81 -16.37
N LEU A 236 -10.18 -1.03 -17.30
CA LEU A 236 -10.60 0.35 -17.61
C LEU A 236 -11.56 0.42 -18.80
N GLY A 237 -11.83 -0.70 -19.47
CA GLY A 237 -12.64 -0.79 -20.69
C GLY A 237 -11.90 -0.40 -21.97
N ASP A 238 -10.62 -0.04 -21.88
CA ASP A 238 -9.79 0.33 -23.03
C ASP A 238 -9.32 -0.92 -23.77
N CYS A 239 -10.23 -1.47 -24.58
CA CYS A 239 -10.03 -2.72 -25.30
C CYS A 239 -8.83 -2.64 -26.25
N ASN A 240 -8.62 -1.49 -26.90
CA ASN A 240 -7.54 -1.32 -27.88
C ASN A 240 -6.16 -1.36 -27.21
N ASN A 241 -5.97 -0.61 -26.11
CA ASN A 241 -4.71 -0.67 -25.37
C ASN A 241 -4.51 -2.02 -24.70
N ALA A 242 -5.56 -2.63 -24.12
CA ALA A 242 -5.48 -3.97 -23.55
C ALA A 242 -4.98 -5.00 -24.58
N ILE A 243 -5.58 -5.03 -25.78
CA ILE A 243 -5.17 -5.91 -26.89
C ILE A 243 -3.71 -5.63 -27.28
N SER A 244 -3.31 -4.37 -27.39
CA SER A 244 -1.93 -3.97 -27.74
C SER A 244 -0.90 -4.52 -26.75
N PHE A 245 -1.14 -4.32 -25.45
CA PHE A 245 -0.23 -4.81 -24.40
C PHE A 245 -0.22 -6.34 -24.28
N TYR A 246 -1.36 -7.00 -24.45
CA TYR A 246 -1.42 -8.46 -24.49
C TYR A 246 -0.65 -9.05 -25.67
N ARG A 247 -0.80 -8.48 -26.88
CA ARG A 247 -0.01 -8.89 -28.05
C ARG A 247 1.48 -8.65 -27.84
N ARG A 248 1.86 -7.53 -27.21
CA ARG A 248 3.24 -7.27 -26.84
C ARG A 248 3.78 -8.32 -25.88
N TYR A 249 3.02 -8.68 -24.84
CA TYR A 249 3.42 -9.73 -23.91
C TYR A 249 3.62 -11.08 -24.62
N LEU A 250 2.71 -11.50 -25.51
CA LEU A 250 2.83 -12.74 -26.28
C LEU A 250 4.06 -12.74 -27.19
N LYS A 251 4.34 -11.59 -27.85
CA LYS A 251 5.54 -11.42 -28.68
C LYS A 251 6.82 -11.54 -27.88
N GLU A 252 6.86 -10.99 -26.67
CA GLU A 252 8.01 -11.05 -25.78
C GLU A 252 8.14 -12.42 -25.06
N ASN A 253 7.07 -13.23 -25.05
CA ASN A 253 6.99 -14.52 -24.34
C ASN A 253 6.30 -15.62 -25.18
N PRO A 254 6.89 -16.05 -26.32
CA PRO A 254 6.25 -16.95 -27.28
C PRO A 254 5.95 -18.37 -26.76
N GLY A 255 6.51 -18.76 -25.61
CA GLY A 255 6.26 -20.04 -24.94
C GLY A 255 5.47 -19.93 -23.62
N SER A 256 4.85 -18.79 -23.33
CA SER A 256 4.17 -18.60 -22.05
C SER A 256 3.03 -19.60 -21.87
N PRO A 257 2.90 -20.28 -20.71
CA PRO A 257 1.74 -21.14 -20.44
C PRO A 257 0.42 -20.37 -20.40
N LYS A 258 0.48 -19.04 -20.27
CA LYS A 258 -0.68 -18.13 -20.30
C LYS A 258 -1.12 -17.76 -21.72
N ALA A 259 -0.40 -18.21 -22.76
CA ALA A 259 -0.60 -17.73 -24.12
C ALA A 259 -2.04 -17.92 -24.61
N ARG A 260 -2.60 -19.13 -24.44
CA ARG A 260 -3.98 -19.44 -24.85
C ARG A 260 -5.04 -18.59 -24.13
N ASP A 261 -4.86 -18.35 -22.83
CA ASP A 261 -5.78 -17.49 -22.06
C ASP A 261 -5.73 -16.05 -22.58
N ILE A 262 -4.53 -15.53 -22.84
CA ILE A 262 -4.34 -14.18 -23.35
C ILE A 262 -4.90 -14.03 -24.77
N GLU A 263 -4.71 -15.03 -25.64
CA GLU A 263 -5.33 -15.07 -26.97
C GLU A 263 -6.87 -15.05 -26.87
N SER A 264 -7.45 -15.83 -25.96
CA SER A 264 -8.89 -15.83 -25.70
C SER A 264 -9.39 -14.45 -25.22
N ARG A 265 -8.64 -13.77 -24.35
CA ARG A 265 -8.94 -12.40 -23.92
C ARG A 265 -8.87 -11.42 -25.09
N ILE A 266 -7.85 -11.52 -25.95
CA ILE A 266 -7.73 -10.67 -27.16
C ILE A 266 -8.95 -10.85 -28.06
N ASP A 267 -9.40 -12.08 -28.30
CA ASP A 267 -10.58 -12.34 -29.13
C ASP A 267 -11.86 -11.76 -28.53
N GLY A 268 -12.05 -11.92 -27.22
CA GLY A 268 -13.15 -11.32 -26.47
C GLY A 268 -13.18 -9.80 -26.59
N LEU A 269 -12.04 -9.15 -26.29
CA LEU A 269 -11.88 -7.70 -26.38
C LEU A 269 -12.02 -7.19 -27.82
N THR A 270 -11.60 -7.97 -28.82
CA THR A 270 -11.75 -7.60 -30.23
C THR A 270 -13.23 -7.61 -30.65
N ARG A 271 -14.01 -8.59 -30.19
CA ARG A 271 -15.46 -8.61 -30.41
C ARG A 271 -16.14 -7.44 -29.70
N GLN A 272 -15.75 -7.16 -28.46
CA GLN A 272 -16.25 -6.02 -27.69
C GLN A 272 -15.98 -4.70 -28.41
N ALA A 273 -14.74 -4.46 -28.84
CA ALA A 273 -14.36 -3.26 -29.59
C ALA A 273 -15.13 -3.11 -30.92
N ARG A 274 -15.45 -4.22 -31.60
CA ARG A 274 -16.27 -4.21 -32.83
C ARG A 274 -17.74 -3.89 -32.57
N GLN A 275 -18.31 -4.38 -31.48
CA GLN A 275 -19.69 -4.07 -31.08
C GLN A 275 -19.83 -2.61 -30.66
N SER A 276 -18.79 -2.04 -30.04
CA SER A 276 -18.66 -0.60 -29.78
C SER A 276 -18.44 0.24 -31.05
N GLY A 277 -18.11 -0.38 -32.20
CA GLY A 277 -17.74 0.27 -33.46
C GLY A 277 -18.86 0.40 -34.51
N GLY A 278 -20.12 0.27 -34.12
CA GLY A 278 -21.31 0.43 -34.99
C GLY A 278 -21.72 1.88 -35.31
N SER A 279 -20.75 2.74 -35.64
CA SER A 279 -20.86 4.00 -36.40
C SER A 279 -19.51 4.71 -36.26
N PRO A 280 -18.95 5.31 -37.32
CA PRO A 280 -17.67 5.99 -37.23
C PRO A 280 -17.85 7.25 -36.39
N ALA A 281 -17.55 7.16 -35.10
CA ALA A 281 -17.25 8.31 -34.28
C ALA A 281 -15.95 8.90 -34.83
N THR A 282 -16.12 9.92 -35.67
CA THR A 282 -15.07 10.84 -36.08
C THR A 282 -14.29 11.29 -34.84
N ASP A 283 -12.97 11.13 -34.90
CA ASP A 283 -11.93 11.72 -34.07
C ASP A 283 -12.43 12.78 -33.05
N SER A 284 -12.80 12.35 -31.84
CA SER A 284 -12.88 13.24 -30.66
C SER A 284 -12.99 12.54 -29.29
N ALA A 285 -12.64 11.25 -29.15
CA ALA A 285 -12.78 10.55 -27.86
C ALA A 285 -11.46 10.38 -27.08
N ALA A 286 -10.67 11.45 -27.02
CA ALA A 286 -10.08 11.85 -25.75
C ALA A 286 -11.04 12.92 -25.19
N THR A 287 -11.47 12.83 -23.92
CA THR A 287 -12.25 13.86 -23.17
C THR A 287 -13.80 13.83 -23.17
N SER A 288 -14.45 12.81 -22.59
CA SER A 288 -15.71 13.10 -21.87
C SER A 288 -15.53 12.88 -20.37
N ALA A 289 -15.61 13.97 -19.62
CA ALA A 289 -15.65 13.96 -18.16
C ALA A 289 -16.93 13.32 -17.59
N ASP A 290 -17.91 13.05 -18.44
CA ASP A 290 -19.19 12.42 -18.10
C ASP A 290 -19.57 11.33 -19.13
N TYR A 291 -20.45 10.43 -18.74
CA TYR A 291 -21.01 9.35 -19.58
C TYR A 291 -22.51 9.58 -19.82
N PHE A 292 -22.93 10.85 -19.83
CA PHE A 292 -24.34 11.26 -19.75
C PHE A 292 -25.24 10.57 -20.78
N ALA A 293 -24.78 10.46 -22.04
CA ALA A 293 -25.54 9.83 -23.11
C ALA A 293 -25.89 8.35 -22.83
N GLY A 294 -25.02 7.61 -22.15
CA GLY A 294 -25.23 6.20 -21.80
C GLY A 294 -26.29 5.99 -20.72
N VAL A 295 -26.40 6.96 -19.79
CA VAL A 295 -27.39 6.96 -18.71
C VAL A 295 -28.63 7.81 -18.99
N THR A 296 -28.70 8.46 -20.15
CA THR A 296 -29.91 9.09 -20.67
C THR A 296 -30.20 8.62 -22.11
N PRO A 297 -30.57 7.35 -22.33
CA PRO A 297 -30.90 6.82 -23.64
C PRO A 297 -31.96 7.67 -24.33
N GLY A 298 -31.68 8.06 -25.59
CA GLY A 298 -32.55 8.97 -26.34
C GLY A 298 -32.55 10.42 -25.82
N GLY A 299 -31.56 10.81 -25.01
CA GLY A 299 -31.42 12.17 -24.45
C GLY A 299 -32.46 12.53 -23.39
N ARG A 300 -33.23 11.53 -22.92
CA ARG A 300 -34.32 11.73 -21.98
C ARG A 300 -33.79 11.83 -20.56
N ILE A 301 -33.80 13.05 -20.01
CA ILE A 301 -33.37 13.32 -18.65
C ILE A 301 -34.53 13.00 -17.69
N CYS A 302 -34.25 12.17 -16.70
CA CYS A 302 -35.19 11.78 -15.65
C CYS A 302 -34.73 12.35 -14.31
N PHE A 303 -35.62 13.00 -13.55
CA PHE A 303 -35.30 13.49 -12.21
C PHE A 303 -36.53 13.59 -11.31
N TRP A 304 -36.34 13.56 -10.00
CA TRP A 304 -37.38 13.86 -9.01
C TRP A 304 -37.75 15.34 -9.10
N PRO A 305 -39.02 15.79 -9.10
CA PRO A 305 -39.39 17.21 -9.11
C PRO A 305 -39.25 17.87 -7.72
N ARG A 306 -38.99 19.20 -7.66
CA ARG A 306 -38.62 19.88 -6.38
C ARG A 306 -39.70 19.74 -5.31
N GLN A 307 -40.96 19.63 -5.71
CA GLN A 307 -42.11 19.46 -4.84
C GLN A 307 -42.13 18.10 -4.11
N LYS A 308 -41.32 17.13 -4.55
CA LYS A 308 -41.15 15.82 -3.91
C LYS A 308 -40.07 15.81 -2.83
N MET A 309 -39.37 16.92 -2.59
CA MET A 309 -38.32 16.97 -1.58
C MET A 309 -38.89 17.19 -0.16
N PRO A 310 -38.38 16.47 0.87
CA PRO A 310 -37.47 15.33 0.77
C PRO A 310 -38.17 14.09 0.20
N VAL A 311 -37.48 13.34 -0.67
CA VAL A 311 -38.00 12.11 -1.26
C VAL A 311 -38.18 11.07 -0.16
N LYS A 312 -39.40 10.52 -0.03
CA LYS A 312 -39.76 9.60 1.04
C LYS A 312 -39.42 8.16 0.64
N ILE A 313 -38.59 7.50 1.43
CA ILE A 313 -38.14 6.13 1.19
C ILE A 313 -38.77 5.20 2.22
N PHE A 314 -39.32 4.09 1.76
CA PHE A 314 -39.62 2.94 2.60
C PHE A 314 -38.70 1.77 2.22
N ILE A 315 -37.98 1.24 3.20
CA ILE A 315 -37.16 0.03 3.05
C ILE A 315 -37.92 -1.10 3.74
N ALA A 316 -38.35 -2.11 2.97
CA ALA A 316 -39.03 -3.26 3.52
C ALA A 316 -38.12 -4.07 4.45
N PRO A 317 -38.66 -4.68 5.52
CA PRO A 317 -37.89 -5.62 6.32
C PRO A 317 -37.46 -6.81 5.45
N GLY A 318 -36.21 -7.23 5.58
CA GLY A 318 -35.69 -8.40 4.87
C GLY A 318 -35.99 -9.71 5.59
N SER A 319 -35.91 -10.82 4.85
CA SER A 319 -36.09 -12.18 5.37
C SER A 319 -34.77 -12.95 5.29
N PRO A 320 -34.24 -13.49 6.41
CA PRO A 320 -33.02 -14.32 6.36
C PRO A 320 -33.13 -15.52 5.41
N GLY A 321 -34.34 -16.06 5.19
CA GLY A 321 -34.59 -17.14 4.25
C GLY A 321 -34.30 -16.78 2.78
N ASP A 322 -34.31 -15.49 2.46
CA ASP A 322 -33.97 -14.95 1.14
C ASP A 322 -32.48 -14.62 1.00
N GLY A 323 -31.66 -14.91 2.02
CA GLY A 323 -30.24 -14.55 2.08
C GLY A 323 -29.98 -13.13 2.60
N TYR A 324 -31.02 -12.43 3.06
CA TYR A 324 -30.89 -11.08 3.63
C TYR A 324 -30.05 -11.07 4.92
N ARG A 325 -29.30 -9.99 5.13
CA ARG A 325 -28.52 -9.70 6.35
C ARG A 325 -28.84 -8.30 6.86
N ASP A 326 -28.79 -8.11 8.17
CA ASP A 326 -29.04 -6.80 8.79
C ASP A 326 -28.07 -5.70 8.30
N SER A 327 -26.86 -6.08 7.89
CA SER A 327 -25.89 -5.14 7.29
C SER A 327 -26.40 -4.51 5.99
N PHE A 328 -27.26 -5.17 5.22
CA PHE A 328 -27.72 -4.70 3.92
C PHE A 328 -28.58 -3.45 4.00
N THR A 329 -29.43 -3.36 5.01
CA THR A 329 -30.21 -2.14 5.24
C THR A 329 -29.29 -0.96 5.50
N ARG A 330 -28.25 -1.12 6.35
CA ARG A 330 -27.25 -0.07 6.60
C ARG A 330 -26.51 0.32 5.32
N ILE A 331 -26.11 -0.65 4.49
CA ILE A 331 -25.43 -0.41 3.22
C ILE A 331 -26.32 0.39 2.26
N LEU A 332 -27.61 0.08 2.18
CA LEU A 332 -28.55 0.82 1.34
C LEU A 332 -28.75 2.26 1.83
N PHE A 333 -28.84 2.47 3.15
CA PHE A 333 -28.84 3.82 3.75
C PHE A 333 -27.60 4.62 3.34
N GLU A 334 -26.42 4.00 3.41
CA GLU A 334 -25.15 4.62 3.01
C GLU A 334 -25.13 4.97 1.52
N ALA A 335 -25.63 4.09 0.64
CA ALA A 335 -25.71 4.36 -0.79
C ALA A 335 -26.59 5.59 -1.12
N PHE A 336 -27.76 5.72 -0.49
CA PHE A 336 -28.59 6.93 -0.61
C PHE A 336 -27.86 8.18 -0.10
N SER A 337 -27.16 8.08 1.03
CA SER A 337 -26.36 9.18 1.57
C SER A 337 -25.24 9.61 0.63
N GLU A 338 -24.55 8.66 -0.01
CA GLU A 338 -23.48 8.93 -0.96
C GLU A 338 -23.98 9.67 -2.20
N TRP A 339 -25.11 9.25 -2.77
CA TRP A 339 -25.73 9.95 -3.89
C TRP A 339 -26.27 11.34 -3.52
N ALA A 340 -26.87 11.50 -2.34
CA ALA A 340 -27.29 12.82 -1.84
C ALA A 340 -26.09 13.79 -1.73
N LYS A 341 -24.97 13.32 -1.16
CA LYS A 341 -23.72 14.08 -1.06
C LYS A 341 -23.12 14.41 -2.42
N ALA A 342 -23.14 13.46 -3.37
CA ALA A 342 -22.66 13.69 -4.73
C ALA A 342 -23.43 14.81 -5.44
N LEU A 343 -24.70 14.99 -5.08
CA LEU A 343 -25.59 16.02 -5.56
C LEU A 343 -25.59 17.30 -4.72
N ASP A 344 -24.62 17.48 -3.83
CA ASP A 344 -24.52 18.63 -2.92
C ASP A 344 -25.83 18.87 -2.14
N ASN A 345 -26.53 17.77 -1.79
CA ASN A 345 -27.84 17.75 -1.13
C ASN A 345 -28.98 18.45 -1.88
N ARG A 346 -28.90 18.60 -3.21
CA ARG A 346 -30.04 19.02 -4.04
C ARG A 346 -31.21 18.02 -3.99
N ILE A 347 -30.89 16.75 -3.71
CA ILE A 347 -31.84 15.74 -3.31
C ILE A 347 -31.60 15.43 -1.83
N VAL A 348 -32.69 15.36 -1.08
CA VAL A 348 -32.69 14.96 0.33
C VAL A 348 -33.68 13.83 0.50
N PHE A 349 -33.31 12.85 1.32
CA PHE A 349 -34.13 11.67 1.59
C PHE A 349 -34.66 11.69 3.02
N THR A 350 -35.87 11.16 3.20
CA THR A 350 -36.43 10.86 4.53
C THR A 350 -36.99 9.45 4.53
N TYR A 351 -36.98 8.79 5.69
CA TYR A 351 -37.34 7.39 5.79
C TYR A 351 -38.67 7.21 6.52
N LEU A 352 -39.53 6.36 5.95
CA LEU A 352 -40.85 6.03 6.49
C LEU A 352 -40.81 4.65 7.15
N ALA A 353 -41.63 4.47 8.18
CA ALA A 353 -41.81 3.17 8.85
C ALA A 353 -42.68 2.19 8.04
N GLY A 354 -43.42 2.68 7.02
CA GLY A 354 -44.33 1.87 6.20
C GLY A 354 -44.38 2.37 4.75
N PRO A 355 -44.91 1.54 3.83
CA PRO A 355 -44.91 1.84 2.39
C PRO A 355 -45.91 2.92 1.97
N GLN A 356 -46.90 3.23 2.82
CA GLN A 356 -47.95 4.19 2.49
C GLN A 356 -47.36 5.60 2.40
N GLY A 357 -47.47 6.22 1.22
CA GLY A 357 -46.93 7.55 0.96
C GLY A 357 -45.43 7.60 0.68
N ALA A 358 -44.77 6.44 0.51
CA ALA A 358 -43.40 6.36 0.04
C ALA A 358 -43.30 6.71 -1.45
N ASP A 359 -42.30 7.50 -1.81
CA ASP A 359 -41.93 7.82 -3.18
C ASP A 359 -41.03 6.72 -3.76
N ILE A 360 -40.08 6.20 -2.96
CA ILE A 360 -39.23 5.06 -3.29
C ILE A 360 -39.56 3.91 -2.35
N ILE A 361 -39.86 2.74 -2.92
CA ILE A 361 -40.01 1.48 -2.18
C ILE A 361 -38.85 0.57 -2.52
N CYS A 362 -38.07 0.19 -1.50
CA CYS A 362 -36.98 -0.76 -1.61
C CYS A 362 -37.40 -2.09 -0.98
N ASP A 363 -37.27 -3.18 -1.72
CA ASP A 363 -37.54 -4.53 -1.24
C ASP A 363 -36.43 -5.53 -1.60
N TRP A 364 -36.39 -6.63 -0.87
CA TRP A 364 -35.34 -7.65 -0.95
C TRP A 364 -35.91 -8.92 -1.56
N THR A 365 -35.08 -9.70 -2.25
CA THR A 365 -35.49 -10.99 -2.82
C THR A 365 -34.36 -12.00 -2.78
N GLY A 366 -34.70 -13.27 -2.52
CA GLY A 366 -33.82 -14.41 -2.78
C GLY A 366 -34.09 -15.07 -4.13
N ASP A 367 -35.15 -14.65 -4.82
CA ASP A 367 -35.54 -15.13 -6.15
C ASP A 367 -34.95 -14.24 -7.26
N PRO A 368 -33.99 -14.75 -8.05
CA PRO A 368 -33.39 -14.02 -9.17
C PRO A 368 -34.38 -13.66 -10.27
N SER A 369 -35.53 -14.36 -10.39
CA SER A 369 -36.53 -14.05 -11.41
C SER A 369 -37.17 -12.66 -11.23
N ARG A 370 -37.15 -12.14 -10.00
CA ARG A 370 -37.73 -10.84 -9.64
C ARG A 370 -36.85 -9.65 -10.05
N VAL A 371 -35.60 -9.91 -10.41
CA VAL A 371 -34.60 -8.90 -10.85
C VAL A 371 -34.17 -9.12 -12.31
N VAL A 372 -35.08 -9.65 -13.13
CA VAL A 372 -34.88 -9.80 -14.57
C VAL A 372 -35.56 -8.64 -15.30
N GLN A 373 -34.80 -7.94 -16.14
CA GLN A 373 -35.35 -7.03 -17.15
C GLN A 373 -35.84 -7.85 -18.36
N GLN A 374 -36.98 -7.48 -18.97
CA GLN A 374 -37.71 -8.23 -20.01
C GLN A 374 -36.84 -9.16 -20.91
N GLY A 375 -36.81 -10.47 -20.60
CA GLY A 375 -36.12 -11.49 -21.40
C GLY A 375 -34.60 -11.59 -21.20
N GLY A 376 -34.03 -10.83 -20.26
CA GLY A 376 -32.59 -10.78 -19.94
C GLY A 376 -32.16 -11.76 -18.84
N GLN A 377 -30.91 -11.61 -18.39
CA GLN A 377 -30.39 -12.33 -17.22
C GLN A 377 -30.82 -11.62 -15.92
N ALA A 378 -30.78 -12.34 -14.80
CA ALA A 378 -31.00 -11.74 -13.49
C ALA A 378 -29.79 -10.86 -13.13
N GLU A 379 -30.05 -9.65 -12.67
CA GLU A 379 -29.05 -8.70 -12.20
C GLU A 379 -28.96 -8.68 -10.66
N GLY A 380 -27.99 -7.95 -10.10
CA GLY A 380 -27.88 -7.79 -8.64
C GLY A 380 -29.07 -7.05 -8.03
N GLY A 381 -29.77 -6.25 -8.82
CA GLY A 381 -31.00 -5.57 -8.44
C GLY A 381 -31.81 -5.17 -9.67
N LEU A 382 -32.95 -4.56 -9.43
CA LEU A 382 -33.76 -3.97 -10.49
C LEU A 382 -34.51 -2.76 -9.98
N THR A 383 -34.24 -1.62 -10.59
CA THR A 383 -34.93 -0.37 -10.33
C THR A 383 -35.86 -0.01 -11.47
N ARG A 384 -37.14 0.19 -11.14
CA ARG A 384 -38.15 0.69 -12.06
C ARG A 384 -38.75 1.96 -11.49
N PHE A 385 -38.77 3.03 -12.28
CA PHE A 385 -39.46 4.25 -11.90
C PHE A 385 -40.63 4.52 -12.84
N ALA A 386 -41.65 5.18 -12.29
CA ALA A 386 -42.75 5.75 -13.04
C ALA A 386 -42.60 7.28 -13.00
N GLY A 387 -42.84 7.91 -14.14
CA GLY A 387 -42.76 9.35 -14.26
C GLY A 387 -43.72 9.87 -15.32
N GLN A 388 -43.84 11.18 -15.36
CA GLN A 388 -44.66 11.89 -16.34
C GLN A 388 -43.79 12.91 -17.09
N PRO A 389 -44.03 13.17 -18.37
CA PRO A 389 -43.34 14.24 -19.08
C PRO A 389 -43.57 15.59 -18.38
N SER A 390 -42.56 16.46 -18.40
CA SER A 390 -42.74 17.86 -18.02
C SER A 390 -43.75 18.55 -18.95
N PRO A 391 -44.38 19.66 -18.54
CA PRO A 391 -45.36 20.37 -19.37
C PRO A 391 -44.84 20.79 -20.75
N ASP A 392 -43.53 21.04 -20.88
CA ASP A 392 -42.84 21.36 -22.13
C ASP A 392 -42.28 20.14 -22.87
N GLY A 393 -42.49 18.93 -22.34
CA GLY A 393 -42.07 17.65 -22.91
C GLY A 393 -40.55 17.39 -22.87
N ARG A 394 -39.75 18.27 -22.25
CA ARG A 394 -38.29 18.20 -22.26
C ARG A 394 -37.70 17.19 -21.27
N PHE A 395 -38.43 16.90 -20.18
CA PHE A 395 -37.95 16.07 -19.08
C PHE A 395 -38.97 14.99 -18.73
N MET A 396 -38.50 13.93 -18.07
CA MET A 396 -39.37 13.00 -17.35
C MET A 396 -39.27 13.28 -15.85
N LEU A 397 -40.38 13.72 -15.26
CA LEU A 397 -40.49 13.95 -13.83
C LEU A 397 -40.82 12.64 -13.13
N ILE A 398 -39.91 12.15 -12.28
CA ILE A 398 -40.09 10.91 -11.51
C ILE A 398 -41.17 11.14 -10.45
N ASN A 399 -42.17 10.26 -10.44
CA ASN A 399 -43.28 10.30 -9.48
C ASN A 399 -43.15 9.23 -8.40
N SER A 400 -42.62 8.06 -8.76
CA SER A 400 -42.34 6.95 -7.85
C SER A 400 -41.25 6.04 -8.40
N ALA A 401 -40.54 5.32 -7.53
CA ALA A 401 -39.61 4.27 -7.91
C ALA A 401 -39.77 3.02 -7.02
N ARG A 402 -39.50 1.86 -7.60
CA ARG A 402 -39.40 0.59 -6.89
C ARG A 402 -38.06 -0.04 -7.20
N MET A 403 -37.35 -0.38 -6.14
CA MET A 403 -36.06 -1.06 -6.19
C MET A 403 -36.23 -2.44 -5.58
N THR A 404 -35.84 -3.48 -6.29
CA THR A 404 -35.80 -4.85 -5.77
C THR A 404 -34.37 -5.34 -5.82
N ILE A 405 -33.78 -5.69 -4.68
CA ILE A 405 -32.35 -6.06 -4.57
C ILE A 405 -32.23 -7.57 -4.27
N LEU A 406 -31.38 -8.27 -5.03
CA LEU A 406 -31.13 -9.70 -4.87
C LEU A 406 -30.13 -9.95 -3.73
N CYS A 407 -30.55 -10.71 -2.73
CA CYS A 407 -29.75 -11.06 -1.57
C CYS A 407 -28.94 -12.35 -1.74
N ALA A 408 -29.27 -13.17 -2.73
CA ALA A 408 -28.61 -14.45 -3.01
C ALA A 408 -28.57 -14.75 -4.52
N PRO A 409 -27.39 -14.70 -5.18
CA PRO A 409 -27.27 -15.05 -6.59
C PRO A 409 -27.41 -16.57 -6.82
N ARG A 410 -27.69 -16.98 -8.08
CA ARG A 410 -27.86 -18.40 -8.46
C ARG A 410 -26.59 -19.20 -8.17
N GLY A 411 -26.68 -20.29 -7.40
CA GLY A 411 -25.58 -21.27 -7.28
C GLY A 411 -24.75 -21.24 -5.98
N ALA A 412 -25.25 -20.59 -4.93
CA ALA A 412 -24.78 -20.70 -3.54
C ALA A 412 -23.35 -20.17 -3.24
N THR A 413 -23.27 -18.85 -3.05
CA THR A 413 -22.42 -18.19 -2.04
C THR A 413 -23.21 -17.01 -1.46
N ALA A 414 -22.97 -16.64 -0.21
CA ALA A 414 -23.55 -15.42 0.37
C ALA A 414 -22.90 -14.19 -0.27
N ILE A 415 -23.69 -13.20 -0.69
CA ILE A 415 -23.16 -11.95 -1.24
C ILE A 415 -22.35 -11.20 -0.17
N SER A 416 -21.15 -10.71 -0.54
CA SER A 416 -20.31 -9.94 0.38
C SER A 416 -20.92 -8.56 0.65
N ASP A 417 -20.53 -7.90 1.74
CA ASP A 417 -21.00 -6.52 2.03
C ASP A 417 -20.51 -5.55 0.95
N ASP A 418 -19.31 -5.76 0.39
CA ASP A 418 -18.76 -4.93 -0.68
C ASP A 418 -19.52 -5.12 -2.00
N ASP A 419 -19.88 -6.36 -2.36
CA ASP A 419 -20.68 -6.62 -3.56
C ASP A 419 -22.10 -6.08 -3.39
N MET A 420 -22.71 -6.24 -2.21
CA MET A 420 -23.99 -5.62 -1.90
C MET A 420 -23.92 -4.09 -2.01
N LYS A 421 -22.81 -3.48 -1.58
CA LYS A 421 -22.61 -2.04 -1.70
C LYS A 421 -22.55 -1.57 -3.15
N LYS A 422 -21.88 -2.32 -4.05
CA LYS A 422 -21.86 -2.04 -5.48
C LYS A 422 -23.29 -2.05 -6.06
N VAL A 423 -24.04 -3.10 -5.75
CA VAL A 423 -25.44 -3.25 -6.20
C VAL A 423 -26.30 -2.10 -5.68
N CYS A 424 -26.24 -1.80 -4.37
CA CYS A 424 -27.02 -0.71 -3.79
C CYS A 424 -26.67 0.64 -4.44
N LEU A 425 -25.39 0.94 -4.67
CA LEU A 425 -24.98 2.18 -5.33
C LEU A 425 -25.51 2.26 -6.76
N HIS A 426 -25.47 1.16 -7.51
CA HIS A 426 -25.99 1.09 -8.88
C HIS A 426 -27.50 1.33 -8.94
N GLU A 427 -28.26 0.59 -8.13
CA GLU A 427 -29.72 0.68 -8.10
C GLU A 427 -30.19 2.06 -7.61
N VAL A 428 -29.52 2.63 -6.60
CA VAL A 428 -29.83 4.01 -6.16
C VAL A 428 -29.56 5.00 -7.29
N GLY A 429 -28.51 4.80 -8.10
CA GLY A 429 -28.21 5.61 -9.27
C GLY A 429 -29.38 5.68 -10.26
N HIS A 430 -30.00 4.53 -10.56
CA HIS A 430 -31.24 4.48 -11.33
C HIS A 430 -32.39 5.18 -10.62
N ALA A 431 -32.55 4.96 -9.31
CA ALA A 431 -33.64 5.54 -8.53
C ALA A 431 -33.57 7.08 -8.46
N VAL A 432 -32.37 7.66 -8.56
CA VAL A 432 -32.18 9.11 -8.63
C VAL A 432 -32.23 9.67 -10.06
N GLY A 433 -32.39 8.82 -11.08
CA GLY A 433 -32.70 9.27 -12.44
C GLY A 433 -31.64 8.99 -13.51
N LEU A 434 -30.57 8.25 -13.20
CA LEU A 434 -29.64 7.73 -14.21
C LEU A 434 -30.29 6.56 -14.93
N ASN A 435 -31.06 6.85 -15.98
CA ASN A 435 -31.89 5.91 -16.69
C ASN A 435 -31.13 5.13 -17.79
N GLY A 436 -30.06 4.41 -17.45
CA GLY A 436 -29.26 3.64 -18.40
C GLY A 436 -27.94 3.25 -17.77
N HIS A 437 -26.93 2.93 -18.58
CA HIS A 437 -25.66 2.41 -18.09
C HIS A 437 -24.45 3.17 -18.65
N SER A 438 -23.41 3.27 -17.83
CA SER A 438 -22.08 3.68 -18.28
C SER A 438 -21.47 2.59 -19.18
N ASP A 439 -20.67 3.00 -20.15
CA ASP A 439 -19.85 2.12 -20.98
C ASP A 439 -18.51 1.75 -20.33
N ASN A 440 -18.21 2.31 -19.16
CA ASN A 440 -16.96 2.11 -18.45
C ASN A 440 -17.14 1.30 -17.16
N ASN A 441 -16.43 0.18 -17.07
CA ASN A 441 -16.50 -0.81 -15.99
C ASN A 441 -15.91 -0.41 -14.64
N THR A 442 -15.47 0.84 -14.50
CA THR A 442 -15.08 1.44 -13.21
C THR A 442 -16.17 2.32 -12.61
N ASP A 443 -17.13 2.77 -13.40
CA ASP A 443 -18.24 3.59 -12.94
C ASP A 443 -19.30 2.71 -12.28
N VAL A 444 -19.95 3.25 -11.24
CA VAL A 444 -21.02 2.53 -10.54
C VAL A 444 -22.16 2.17 -11.50
N MET A 445 -22.43 3.01 -12.50
CA MET A 445 -23.51 2.77 -13.48
C MET A 445 -23.13 1.79 -14.60
N PHE A 446 -22.00 1.09 -14.53
CA PHE A 446 -21.66 0.08 -15.54
C PHE A 446 -22.59 -1.14 -15.46
N TYR A 447 -23.04 -1.62 -16.62
CA TYR A 447 -23.87 -2.82 -16.73
C TYR A 447 -23.03 -4.09 -16.54
N SER A 448 -22.94 -4.62 -15.31
CA SER A 448 -22.70 -6.04 -14.99
C SER A 448 -22.31 -6.24 -13.52
N GLU A 449 -22.40 -7.49 -13.04
CA GLU A 449 -21.73 -7.99 -11.83
C GLU A 449 -20.18 -8.04 -12.00
N SER A 450 -19.58 -7.04 -12.65
CA SER A 450 -18.15 -7.02 -12.91
C SER A 450 -17.36 -6.92 -11.60
N PRO A 451 -16.33 -7.77 -11.39
CA PRO A 451 -15.45 -7.65 -10.23
C PRO A 451 -14.64 -6.34 -10.22
N SER A 452 -14.64 -5.57 -11.32
CA SER A 452 -13.91 -4.29 -11.45
C SER A 452 -14.63 -3.08 -10.87
N VAL A 453 -15.93 -3.18 -10.55
CA VAL A 453 -16.69 -2.04 -9.99
C VAL A 453 -16.30 -1.87 -8.53
N TRP A 454 -15.74 -0.70 -8.18
CA TRP A 454 -15.41 -0.37 -6.80
C TRP A 454 -16.68 0.08 -6.05
N PRO A 455 -16.85 -0.25 -4.76
CA PRO A 455 -18.04 0.15 -3.99
C PRO A 455 -18.01 1.63 -3.55
N ALA A 456 -17.74 2.55 -4.48
CA ALA A 456 -17.82 4.00 -4.28
C ALA A 456 -18.04 4.76 -5.60
N LEU A 457 -18.73 5.90 -5.53
CA LEU A 457 -18.94 6.79 -6.68
C LEU A 457 -17.63 7.39 -7.21
N THR A 458 -17.36 7.19 -8.49
CA THR A 458 -16.22 7.80 -9.20
C THR A 458 -16.39 9.31 -9.37
N LYS A 459 -15.34 10.00 -9.83
CA LYS A 459 -15.45 11.41 -10.22
C LYS A 459 -16.45 11.59 -11.38
N ARG A 460 -16.51 10.64 -12.32
CA ARG A 460 -17.42 10.67 -13.47
C ARG A 460 -18.87 10.41 -13.04
N ASP A 461 -19.11 9.53 -12.07
CA ASP A 461 -20.44 9.30 -11.50
C ASP A 461 -21.03 10.59 -10.93
N LYS A 462 -20.23 11.28 -10.11
CA LYS A 462 -20.62 12.54 -9.46
C LYS A 462 -20.85 13.65 -10.48
N GLU A 463 -20.02 13.74 -11.52
CA GLU A 463 -20.20 14.75 -12.57
C GLU A 463 -21.46 14.49 -13.40
N THR A 464 -21.69 13.23 -13.77
CA THR A 464 -22.84 12.84 -14.60
C THR A 464 -24.16 13.11 -13.88
N ILE A 465 -24.28 12.75 -12.60
CA ILE A 465 -25.51 13.02 -11.84
C ILE A 465 -25.72 14.52 -11.58
N ARG A 466 -24.65 15.29 -11.34
CA ARG A 466 -24.76 16.76 -11.24
C ARG A 466 -25.26 17.38 -12.54
N ARG A 467 -24.89 16.80 -13.68
CA ARG A 467 -25.40 17.24 -15.00
C ARG A 467 -26.90 16.93 -15.15
N VAL A 468 -27.37 15.77 -14.69
CA VAL A 468 -28.82 15.44 -14.67
C VAL A 468 -29.60 16.46 -13.84
N TYR A 469 -29.04 16.86 -12.69
CA TYR A 469 -29.64 17.84 -11.78
C TYR A 469 -29.07 19.27 -11.96
N ALA A 470 -28.51 19.59 -13.13
CA ALA A 470 -27.91 20.90 -13.36
C ALA A 470 -28.95 22.02 -13.41
N PHE A 471 -30.15 21.71 -13.88
CA PHE A 471 -31.29 22.63 -13.99
C PHE A 471 -32.04 22.80 -12.65
N TYR A 472 -31.53 22.15 -11.60
CA TYR A 472 -32.23 21.91 -10.36
C TYR A 472 -31.92 22.90 -9.27
#